data_AF-A0AA88L8X5-F1
#
_entry.id   AF-A0AA88L8X5-F1
#
_cell.length_a   1.000
_cell.length_b   1.000
_cell.length_c   1.000
_cell.angle_alpha   90.00
_cell.angle_beta   90.00
_cell.angle_gamma   90.00
#
_symmetry.space_group_name_H-M   'P 1'
#
loop_
_entity.id
_entity.type
_entity.pdbx_description
1 polymer ?
#
loop_
_entity_poly.entity_id
_entity_poly.type
_entity_poly.pdbx_seq_one_letter_code
_entity_poly.pdbx_strand_id
1 'polypeptide(L)'
;MLPYTRTKSIAEKCLQCFYGMLPYTGIKTPAPNVTDEQKATKCDPATCQLPNCYCSSDGTLIPGGLEPSETPQMILITFDDAINELNIKSYRKVFANRTNPNGCPIGGTFFVAHEYTNYQMVQQLHSEGHEIGVYSVSHSSRLEDAGYNEWVNEAVGMREMLRRWADVEKDDILGMRAPHLKPGRNAQYEVLTDYGFAWDSSLSTPPLKVPVWPYTLDHAIPHECRSGTCPTRAFPGNTQFFICIYIRIF
;
A
#
# COMPACT_ATOMS: atom_id res chain seq x y z
N MET A 1 -12.64 -13.81 47.30
CA MET A 1 -13.76 -12.87 47.14
C MET A 1 -13.30 -11.48 47.52
N LEU A 2 -13.10 -10.61 46.54
CA LEU A 2 -13.22 -9.14 46.61
C LEU A 2 -13.45 -8.64 45.17
N PRO A 3 -14.28 -7.62 44.92
CA PRO A 3 -14.99 -7.45 43.66
C PRO A 3 -14.25 -6.62 42.62
N TYR A 4 -14.66 -6.90 41.38
CA TYR A 4 -14.32 -6.31 40.09
C TYR A 4 -14.90 -4.90 39.96
N THR A 5 -14.05 -3.86 39.81
CA THR A 5 -14.32 -2.64 39.00
C THR A 5 -13.14 -1.66 39.09
N ARG A 6 -12.37 -1.49 38.01
CA ARG A 6 -11.74 -0.22 37.56
C ARG A 6 -10.82 -0.43 36.35
N THR A 7 -11.39 -0.39 35.15
CA THR A 7 -10.65 -0.09 33.91
C THR A 7 -11.54 0.68 32.95
N LYS A 8 -11.80 1.95 33.28
CA LYS A 8 -12.23 3.00 32.35
C LYS A 8 -11.46 4.27 32.74
N SER A 9 -10.31 4.52 32.10
CA SER A 9 -9.58 5.79 32.29
C SER A 9 -8.50 6.11 31.24
N ILE A 10 -8.28 5.29 30.20
CA ILE A 10 -7.25 5.58 29.18
C ILE A 10 -7.86 6.01 27.84
N ALA A 11 -9.10 5.62 27.54
CA ALA A 11 -9.79 5.98 26.28
C ALA A 11 -10.25 7.45 26.20
N GLU A 12 -10.34 8.17 27.32
CA GLU A 12 -10.86 9.56 27.33
C GLU A 12 -9.79 10.64 27.18
N LYS A 13 -8.49 10.29 27.20
CA LYS A 13 -7.40 11.28 27.08
C LYS A 13 -6.89 11.54 25.66
N CYS A 14 -7.38 10.80 24.64
CA CYS A 14 -7.08 11.11 23.24
C CYS A 14 -8.05 12.13 22.60
N LEU A 15 -9.18 12.45 23.24
CA LEU A 15 -10.20 13.34 22.64
C LEU A 15 -9.97 14.84 22.85
N GLN A 16 -9.01 15.26 23.69
CA GLN A 16 -8.86 16.68 24.06
C GLN A 16 -7.87 17.50 23.23
N CYS A 17 -7.16 16.92 22.26
CA CYS A 17 -6.32 17.70 21.34
C CYS A 17 -7.08 18.25 20.12
N PHE A 18 -8.36 17.92 19.92
CA PHE A 18 -9.11 18.30 18.72
C PHE A 18 -9.94 19.59 18.82
N TYR A 19 -10.08 20.20 20.01
CA TYR A 19 -10.99 21.35 20.22
C TYR A 19 -10.29 22.72 20.39
N GLY A 20 -9.09 22.88 19.85
CA GLY A 20 -8.24 24.06 20.07
C GLY A 20 -7.82 24.87 18.84
N MET A 21 -8.48 24.75 17.67
CA MET A 21 -8.15 25.61 16.52
C MET A 21 -9.28 26.59 16.21
N LEU A 22 -8.92 27.88 16.28
CA LEU A 22 -9.72 29.05 15.92
C LEU A 22 -10.30 28.95 14.50
N PRO A 23 -11.44 29.62 14.20
CA PRO A 23 -12.07 29.54 12.89
C PRO A 23 -11.24 30.26 11.83
N TYR A 24 -10.61 29.50 10.93
CA TYR A 24 -10.06 30.02 9.69
C TYR A 24 -11.22 30.38 8.77
N THR A 25 -11.58 31.66 8.67
CA THR A 25 -12.48 32.17 7.61
C THR A 25 -11.70 32.29 6.31
N GLY A 26 -11.29 31.14 5.76
CA GLY A 26 -10.86 31.03 4.37
C GLY A 26 -12.10 30.84 3.51
N ILE A 27 -12.34 31.77 2.58
CA ILE A 27 -13.33 31.60 1.52
C ILE A 27 -12.95 30.33 0.76
N LYS A 28 -13.72 29.24 0.94
CA LYS A 28 -13.63 28.07 0.08
C LYS A 28 -14.20 28.47 -1.27
N THR A 29 -13.35 28.95 -2.17
CA THR A 29 -13.68 28.95 -3.59
C THR A 29 -14.00 27.49 -3.95
N PRO A 30 -15.19 27.18 -4.49
CA PRO A 30 -15.46 25.84 -5.00
C PRO A 30 -14.39 25.53 -6.04
N ALA A 31 -13.72 24.39 -5.89
CA ALA A 31 -12.88 23.88 -6.97
C ALA A 31 -13.76 23.83 -8.24
N PRO A 32 -13.25 24.28 -9.41
CA PRO A 32 -14.02 24.22 -10.63
C PRO A 32 -14.50 22.79 -10.87
N ASN A 33 -15.79 22.62 -11.12
CA ASN A 33 -16.37 21.36 -11.62
C ASN A 33 -15.83 21.10 -13.03
N VAL A 34 -14.56 20.71 -13.12
CA VAL A 34 -14.05 20.02 -14.28
C VAL A 34 -14.58 18.61 -14.15
N THR A 35 -15.60 18.28 -14.94
CA THR A 35 -15.92 16.87 -15.19
C THR A 35 -14.66 16.21 -15.72
N ASP A 36 -13.99 15.43 -14.87
CA ASP A 36 -12.84 14.62 -15.28
C ASP A 36 -13.37 13.58 -16.27
N GLU A 37 -13.27 13.87 -17.57
CA GLU A 37 -13.74 13.00 -18.66
C GLU A 37 -13.09 11.60 -18.61
N GLN A 38 -12.01 11.45 -17.83
CA GLN A 38 -11.27 10.22 -17.60
C GLN A 38 -11.62 9.51 -16.28
N LYS A 39 -12.69 9.92 -15.60
CA LYS A 39 -13.11 9.28 -14.35
C LYS A 39 -13.39 7.79 -14.58
N ALA A 40 -12.82 6.94 -13.73
CA ALA A 40 -13.01 5.49 -13.82
C ALA A 40 -14.49 5.11 -13.66
N THR A 41 -14.94 4.16 -14.47
CA THR A 41 -16.29 3.58 -14.39
C THR A 41 -16.36 2.55 -13.28
N LYS A 42 -17.58 2.21 -12.83
CA LYS A 42 -17.74 1.07 -11.91
C LYS A 42 -17.27 -0.23 -12.57
N CYS A 43 -16.86 -1.19 -11.74
CA CYS A 43 -16.46 -2.52 -12.20
C CYS A 43 -17.50 -3.13 -13.15
N ASP A 44 -17.03 -3.54 -14.32
CA ASP A 44 -17.77 -4.39 -15.25
C ASP A 44 -17.05 -5.74 -15.39
N PRO A 45 -17.56 -6.81 -14.74
CA PRO A 45 -16.95 -8.14 -14.81
C PRO A 45 -16.90 -8.73 -16.22
N ALA A 46 -17.71 -8.24 -17.16
CA ALA A 46 -17.67 -8.73 -18.54
C ALA A 46 -16.39 -8.27 -19.25
N THR A 47 -15.92 -7.06 -18.97
CA THR A 47 -14.70 -6.48 -19.57
C THR A 47 -13.46 -6.67 -18.72
N CYS A 48 -13.61 -6.86 -17.41
CA CYS A 48 -12.51 -7.06 -16.47
C CYS A 48 -12.33 -8.54 -16.14
N GLN A 49 -11.39 -9.20 -16.84
CA GLN A 49 -11.14 -10.63 -16.71
C GLN A 49 -9.68 -10.95 -16.37
N LEU A 50 -9.50 -11.98 -15.55
CA LEU A 50 -8.19 -12.53 -15.20
C LEU A 50 -7.46 -13.04 -16.46
N PRO A 51 -6.11 -12.98 -16.50
CA PRO A 51 -5.22 -12.53 -15.43
C PRO A 51 -4.95 -11.02 -15.40
N ASN A 52 -5.39 -10.27 -16.42
CA ASN A 52 -4.97 -8.89 -16.62
C ASN A 52 -5.78 -7.88 -15.82
N CYS A 53 -7.05 -8.20 -15.51
CA CYS A 53 -7.94 -7.34 -14.76
C CYS A 53 -8.70 -8.15 -13.73
N TYR A 54 -8.85 -7.60 -12.52
CA TYR A 54 -9.74 -8.15 -11.52
C TYR A 54 -10.45 -7.03 -10.78
N CYS A 55 -11.78 -7.10 -10.73
CA CYS A 55 -12.60 -6.23 -9.91
C CYS A 55 -13.87 -6.96 -9.48
N SER A 56 -14.50 -6.46 -8.43
CA SER A 56 -15.89 -6.78 -8.09
C SER A 56 -16.61 -5.51 -7.64
N SER A 57 -17.93 -5.57 -7.52
CA SER A 57 -18.74 -4.40 -7.16
C SER A 57 -18.38 -3.75 -5.82
N ASP A 58 -17.91 -4.55 -4.86
CA ASP A 58 -17.57 -4.12 -3.49
C ASP A 58 -16.20 -4.64 -3.03
N GLY A 59 -15.45 -5.28 -3.92
CA GLY A 59 -14.13 -5.85 -3.65
C GLY A 59 -14.14 -7.13 -2.82
N THR A 60 -15.29 -7.68 -2.41
CA THR A 60 -15.33 -8.79 -1.43
C THR A 60 -15.35 -10.19 -2.04
N LEU A 61 -15.58 -10.29 -3.35
CA LEU A 61 -15.62 -11.58 -4.04
C LEU A 61 -14.22 -12.19 -4.12
N ILE A 62 -14.14 -13.51 -4.00
CA ILE A 62 -12.90 -14.26 -4.12
C ILE A 62 -12.53 -14.36 -5.62
N PRO A 63 -11.29 -13.99 -6.02
CA PRO A 63 -10.84 -14.15 -7.40
C PRO A 63 -11.02 -15.57 -7.92
N GLY A 64 -11.50 -15.69 -9.15
CA GLY A 64 -11.76 -17.00 -9.78
C GLY A 64 -13.03 -17.71 -9.29
N GLY A 65 -13.81 -17.11 -8.38
CA GLY A 65 -15.07 -17.69 -7.90
C GLY A 65 -14.89 -18.94 -7.03
N LEU A 66 -13.75 -19.05 -6.35
CA LEU A 66 -13.46 -20.16 -5.44
C LEU A 66 -14.30 -20.06 -4.16
N GLU A 67 -14.59 -21.20 -3.55
CA GLU A 67 -15.19 -21.24 -2.22
C GLU A 67 -14.16 -20.84 -1.15
N PRO A 68 -14.58 -20.19 -0.04
CA PRO A 68 -13.66 -19.82 1.03
C PRO A 68 -12.87 -20.99 1.61
N SER A 69 -13.45 -22.20 1.65
CA SER A 69 -12.77 -23.41 2.13
C SER A 69 -11.68 -23.93 1.21
N GLU A 70 -11.72 -23.54 -0.07
CA GLU A 70 -10.74 -23.94 -1.08
C GLU A 70 -9.67 -22.85 -1.32
N THR A 71 -9.88 -21.67 -0.71
CA THR A 71 -9.04 -20.50 -0.93
C THR A 71 -7.90 -20.45 0.10
N PRO A 72 -6.62 -20.47 -0.32
CA PRO A 72 -5.50 -20.34 0.60
C PRO A 72 -5.52 -18.97 1.30
N GLN A 73 -5.39 -18.96 2.63
CA GLN A 73 -5.22 -17.72 3.37
C GLN A 73 -3.80 -17.19 3.17
N MET A 74 -3.67 -16.14 2.36
CA MET A 74 -2.41 -15.42 2.19
C MET A 74 -2.22 -14.41 3.32
N ILE A 75 -0.97 -14.26 3.78
CA ILE A 75 -0.57 -13.26 4.77
C ILE A 75 0.66 -12.54 4.22
N LEU A 76 0.54 -11.22 4.01
CA LEU A 76 1.66 -10.37 3.59
C LEU A 76 2.31 -9.75 4.82
N ILE A 77 3.58 -10.11 5.06
CA ILE A 77 4.40 -9.48 6.09
C ILE A 77 5.21 -8.40 5.40
N THR A 78 4.92 -7.14 5.72
CA THR A 78 5.61 -5.99 5.09
C THR A 78 6.35 -5.16 6.12
N PHE A 79 7.50 -4.63 5.74
CA PHE A 79 8.24 -3.64 6.52
C PHE A 79 8.47 -2.40 5.67
N ASP A 80 8.27 -1.23 6.27
CA ASP A 80 8.43 0.05 5.61
C ASP A 80 9.70 0.75 6.15
N ASP A 81 10.14 1.77 5.44
CA ASP A 81 11.27 2.66 5.76
C ASP A 81 12.67 2.04 5.55
N ALA A 82 13.66 2.60 6.25
CA ALA A 82 15.06 2.31 6.04
C ALA A 82 15.48 0.93 6.57
N ILE A 83 16.37 0.24 5.84
CA ILE A 83 16.99 -1.02 6.30
C ILE A 83 18.41 -0.74 6.76
N ASN A 84 18.75 -1.10 7.99
CA ASN A 84 20.08 -0.84 8.56
C ASN A 84 20.42 -1.80 9.72
N GLU A 85 21.56 -1.55 10.35
CA GLU A 85 22.14 -2.38 11.41
C GLU A 85 21.22 -2.54 12.62
N LEU A 86 20.30 -1.59 12.84
CA LEU A 86 19.39 -1.60 13.99
C LEU A 86 18.26 -2.62 13.80
N ASN A 87 17.79 -2.81 12.57
CA ASN A 87 16.58 -3.60 12.30
C ASN A 87 16.86 -4.95 11.60
N ILE A 88 17.98 -5.09 10.89
CA ILE A 88 18.28 -6.31 10.11
C ILE A 88 18.26 -7.60 10.94
N LYS A 89 18.71 -7.55 12.20
CA LYS A 89 18.68 -8.70 13.11
C LYS A 89 17.26 -9.13 13.47
N SER A 90 16.35 -8.18 13.62
CA SER A 90 14.94 -8.43 13.91
C SER A 90 14.26 -9.08 12.71
N TYR A 91 14.51 -8.56 11.50
CA TYR A 91 13.96 -9.14 10.26
C TYR A 91 14.38 -10.60 10.10
N ARG A 92 15.67 -10.92 10.21
CA ARG A 92 16.14 -12.31 10.13
C ARG A 92 15.51 -13.22 11.17
N LYS A 93 15.28 -12.73 12.39
CA LYS A 93 14.62 -13.52 13.44
C LYS A 93 13.15 -13.83 13.10
N VAL A 94 12.46 -12.91 12.42
CA VAL A 94 11.08 -13.10 11.96
C VAL A 94 11.01 -14.20 10.91
N PHE A 95 11.96 -14.27 9.98
CA PHE A 95 11.92 -15.21 8.84
C PHE A 95 12.70 -16.51 9.06
N ALA A 96 13.58 -16.58 10.06
CA ALA A 96 14.36 -17.79 10.32
C ALA A 96 13.49 -19.01 10.67
N ASN A 97 13.83 -20.17 10.09
CA ASN A 97 13.26 -21.49 10.40
C ASN A 97 11.73 -21.54 10.32
N ARG A 98 11.13 -20.82 9.36
CA ARG A 98 9.68 -20.83 9.13
C ARG A 98 9.42 -21.12 7.66
N THR A 99 8.47 -22.02 7.42
CA THR A 99 8.10 -22.47 6.07
C THR A 99 6.59 -22.40 5.89
N ASN A 100 6.18 -22.18 4.64
CA ASN A 100 4.81 -22.33 4.20
C ASN A 100 4.42 -23.83 4.14
N PRO A 101 3.12 -24.17 4.04
CA PRO A 101 2.67 -25.56 3.91
C PRO A 101 3.26 -26.32 2.71
N ASN A 102 3.73 -25.60 1.69
CA ASN A 102 4.42 -26.18 0.52
C ASN A 102 5.91 -26.50 0.77
N GLY A 103 6.44 -26.24 1.97
CA GLY A 103 7.83 -26.48 2.35
C GLY A 103 8.81 -25.36 2.00
N CYS A 104 8.39 -24.33 1.26
CA CYS A 104 9.24 -23.17 0.96
C CYS A 104 9.40 -22.26 2.19
N PRO A 105 10.56 -21.58 2.37
CA PRO A 105 10.69 -20.53 3.38
C PRO A 105 9.60 -19.45 3.23
N ILE A 106 9.18 -18.85 4.35
CA ILE A 106 8.29 -17.68 4.28
C ILE A 106 9.05 -16.45 3.78
N GLY A 107 8.40 -15.67 2.92
CA GLY A 107 8.91 -14.40 2.42
C GLY A 107 8.28 -13.20 3.14
N GLY A 108 8.82 -12.03 2.84
CA GLY A 108 8.29 -10.74 3.27
C GLY A 108 8.62 -9.69 2.22
N THR A 109 7.90 -8.57 2.26
CA THR A 109 8.08 -7.47 1.32
C THR A 109 8.62 -6.25 2.07
N PHE A 110 9.70 -5.66 1.58
CA PHE A 110 10.33 -4.49 2.20
C PHE A 110 10.14 -3.28 1.30
N PHE A 111 9.34 -2.30 1.72
CA PHE A 111 9.22 -1.02 1.03
C PHE A 111 10.31 -0.09 1.54
N VAL A 112 11.36 0.08 0.72
CA VAL A 112 12.59 0.72 1.16
C VAL A 112 12.55 2.22 0.91
N ALA A 113 12.88 3.00 1.94
CA ALA A 113 13.18 4.42 1.82
C ALA A 113 14.70 4.64 1.68
N HIS A 114 15.12 5.71 1.00
CA HIS A 114 16.54 5.96 0.79
C HIS A 114 17.30 6.30 2.08
N GLU A 115 16.82 7.27 2.84
CA GLU A 115 17.57 7.87 3.94
C GLU A 115 17.94 6.80 4.99
N TYR A 116 19.22 6.75 5.39
CA TYR A 116 19.78 5.77 6.34
C TYR A 116 19.70 4.29 5.93
N THR A 117 19.35 3.97 4.68
CA THR A 117 19.39 2.58 4.20
C THR A 117 20.80 2.13 3.88
N ASN A 118 21.18 0.98 4.43
CA ASN A 118 22.34 0.21 4.01
C ASN A 118 21.97 -0.74 2.86
N TYR A 119 22.30 -0.34 1.63
CA TYR A 119 21.95 -1.10 0.42
C TYR A 119 22.58 -2.50 0.34
N GLN A 120 23.70 -2.76 1.03
CA GLN A 120 24.25 -4.12 1.13
C GLN A 120 23.28 -5.05 1.88
N MET A 121 22.60 -4.54 2.91
CA MET A 121 21.60 -5.32 3.65
C MET A 121 20.33 -5.55 2.83
N VAL A 122 19.96 -4.59 1.99
CA VAL A 122 18.86 -4.75 1.01
C VAL A 122 19.20 -5.85 0.02
N GLN A 123 20.39 -5.82 -0.57
CA GLN A 123 20.89 -6.88 -1.46
C GLN A 123 20.82 -8.24 -0.79
N GLN A 124 21.26 -8.32 0.48
CA GLN A 124 21.21 -9.56 1.23
C GLN A 124 19.77 -10.06 1.41
N LEU A 125 18.84 -9.21 1.83
CA LEU A 125 17.42 -9.59 1.97
C LEU A 125 16.83 -10.08 0.64
N HIS A 126 17.15 -9.40 -0.47
CA HIS A 126 16.72 -9.83 -1.80
C HIS A 126 17.26 -11.22 -2.15
N SER A 127 18.57 -11.46 -1.95
CA SER A 127 19.18 -12.78 -2.17
C SER A 127 18.64 -13.89 -1.26
N GLU A 128 18.10 -13.53 -0.10
CA GLU A 128 17.41 -14.45 0.83
C GLU A 128 15.97 -14.77 0.39
N GLY A 129 15.49 -14.19 -0.73
CA GLY A 129 14.19 -14.45 -1.34
C GLY A 129 13.08 -13.51 -0.85
N HIS A 130 13.42 -12.39 -0.21
CA HIS A 130 12.46 -11.35 0.15
C HIS A 130 12.21 -10.41 -1.03
N GLU A 131 10.98 -9.91 -1.13
CA GLU A 131 10.61 -8.93 -2.14
C GLU A 131 11.07 -7.53 -1.71
N ILE A 132 11.63 -6.77 -2.66
CA ILE A 132 12.03 -5.37 -2.45
C ILE A 132 11.09 -4.47 -3.24
N GLY A 133 10.36 -3.61 -2.53
CA GLY A 133 9.49 -2.58 -3.07
C GLY A 133 10.03 -1.18 -2.82
N VAL A 134 9.44 -0.21 -3.51
CA VAL A 134 9.77 1.22 -3.37
C VAL A 134 8.87 1.87 -2.33
N TYR A 135 9.44 2.63 -1.41
CA TYR A 135 8.68 3.54 -0.56
C TYR A 135 8.74 4.98 -1.09
N SER A 136 9.90 5.64 -0.97
CA SER A 136 10.26 6.89 -1.66
C SER A 136 11.72 7.26 -1.36
N VAL A 137 12.25 8.30 -2.02
CA VAL A 137 13.58 8.81 -1.73
C VAL A 137 13.57 9.66 -0.47
N SER A 138 12.68 10.66 -0.40
CA SER A 138 12.71 11.69 0.66
C SER A 138 11.84 11.38 1.88
N HIS A 139 10.95 10.38 1.79
CA HIS A 139 9.89 10.17 2.79
C HIS A 139 9.05 11.46 3.04
N SER A 140 8.91 12.32 2.03
CA SER A 140 8.19 13.59 2.18
C SER A 140 6.70 13.37 2.49
N SER A 141 6.19 14.12 3.47
CA SER A 141 4.78 14.12 3.87
C SER A 141 3.89 15.00 2.97
N ARG A 142 4.37 15.38 1.78
CA ARG A 142 3.68 16.25 0.81
C ARG A 142 3.47 15.58 -0.55
N LEU A 143 3.87 14.33 -0.69
CA LEU A 143 3.75 13.60 -1.96
C LEU A 143 2.29 13.38 -2.37
N GLU A 144 1.33 13.51 -1.46
CA GLU A 144 -0.09 13.38 -1.77
C GLU A 144 -0.61 14.39 -2.81
N ASP A 145 0.00 15.59 -2.85
CA ASP A 145 -0.36 16.65 -3.79
C ASP A 145 0.80 16.96 -4.77
N ALA A 146 1.83 16.10 -4.78
CA ALA A 146 2.95 16.20 -5.70
C ALA A 146 2.53 15.90 -7.15
N GLY A 147 3.18 16.58 -8.09
CA GLY A 147 2.96 16.38 -9.53
C GLY A 147 3.73 15.17 -10.08
N TYR A 148 3.45 14.83 -11.34
CA TYR A 148 4.08 13.72 -12.06
C TYR A 148 5.61 13.68 -11.92
N ASN A 149 6.30 14.80 -12.22
CA ASN A 149 7.77 14.84 -12.17
C ASN A 149 8.35 14.59 -10.77
N GLU A 150 7.65 15.01 -9.72
CA GLU A 150 8.07 14.77 -8.34
C GLU A 150 7.87 13.29 -7.98
N TRP A 151 6.75 12.68 -8.39
CA TRP A 151 6.55 11.24 -8.27
C TRP A 151 7.56 10.40 -9.05
N VAL A 152 7.99 10.86 -10.24
CA VAL A 152 9.10 10.21 -10.98
C VAL A 152 10.37 10.22 -10.13
N ASN A 153 10.75 11.37 -9.58
CA ASN A 153 11.95 11.48 -8.75
C ASN A 153 11.88 10.60 -7.50
N GLU A 154 10.70 10.48 -6.89
CA GLU A 154 10.51 9.74 -5.64
C GLU A 154 10.37 8.23 -5.85
N ALA A 155 9.55 7.80 -6.80
CA ALA A 155 9.30 6.37 -7.03
C ALA A 155 10.34 5.75 -7.97
N VAL A 156 10.50 6.33 -9.17
CA VAL A 156 11.44 5.80 -10.16
C VAL A 156 12.87 6.04 -9.70
N GLY A 157 13.16 7.21 -9.12
CA GLY A 157 14.48 7.49 -8.55
C GLY A 157 14.88 6.48 -7.48
N MET A 158 13.98 6.13 -6.55
CA MET A 158 14.25 5.11 -5.55
C MET A 158 14.52 3.73 -6.19
N ARG A 159 13.73 3.34 -7.21
CA ARG A 159 13.97 2.09 -7.96
C ARG A 159 15.35 2.07 -8.63
N GLU A 160 15.80 3.18 -9.22
CA GLU A 160 17.14 3.27 -9.80
C GLU A 160 18.24 3.14 -8.75
N MET A 161 18.03 3.69 -7.55
CA MET A 161 18.98 3.60 -6.44
C MET A 161 19.10 2.17 -5.90
N LEU A 162 17.97 1.48 -5.72
CA LEU A 162 17.93 0.06 -5.37
C LEU A 162 18.68 -0.78 -6.40
N ARG A 163 18.41 -0.57 -7.69
CA ARG A 163 19.15 -1.27 -8.76
C ARG A 163 20.64 -0.99 -8.72
N ARG A 164 21.02 0.28 -8.58
CA ARG A 164 22.41 0.71 -8.68
C ARG A 164 23.24 0.29 -7.47
N TRP A 165 22.67 0.34 -6.27
CA TRP A 165 23.43 0.20 -5.02
C TRP A 165 23.12 -1.07 -4.23
N ALA A 166 21.95 -1.68 -4.41
CA ALA A 166 21.63 -3.00 -3.88
C ALA A 166 21.66 -4.12 -4.92
N ASP A 167 21.98 -3.80 -6.19
CA ASP A 167 22.12 -4.81 -7.27
C ASP A 167 20.86 -5.68 -7.45
N VAL A 168 19.69 -5.06 -7.28
CA VAL A 168 18.38 -5.69 -7.50
C VAL A 168 17.87 -5.25 -8.87
N GLU A 169 17.58 -6.20 -9.77
CA GLU A 169 17.15 -5.83 -11.12
C GLU A 169 15.81 -5.08 -11.11
N LYS A 170 15.62 -4.18 -12.09
CA LYS A 170 14.40 -3.34 -12.13
C LYS A 170 13.13 -4.18 -12.24
N ASP A 171 13.23 -5.31 -12.95
CA ASP A 171 12.11 -6.23 -13.18
C ASP A 171 11.73 -7.02 -11.92
N ASP A 172 12.60 -7.02 -10.89
CA ASP A 172 12.30 -7.58 -9.56
C ASP A 172 11.72 -6.52 -8.59
N ILE A 173 11.76 -5.23 -8.95
CA ILE A 173 11.25 -4.10 -8.12
C ILE A 173 9.94 -3.59 -8.71
N LEU A 174 8.87 -4.34 -8.44
CA LEU A 174 7.55 -4.15 -9.06
C LEU A 174 6.54 -3.42 -8.16
N GLY A 175 6.75 -3.48 -6.84
CA GLY A 175 5.84 -2.93 -5.84
C GLY A 175 6.20 -1.52 -5.38
N MET A 176 5.19 -0.73 -5.04
CA MET A 176 5.36 0.59 -4.44
C MET A 176 4.39 0.82 -3.28
N ARG A 177 4.80 1.60 -2.28
CA ARG A 177 3.93 2.11 -1.22
C ARG A 177 4.27 3.56 -0.91
N ALA A 178 3.28 4.44 -0.97
CA ALA A 178 3.41 5.85 -0.69
C ALA A 178 3.67 6.10 0.81
N PRO A 179 4.56 7.07 1.14
CA PRO A 179 4.81 7.46 2.52
C PRO A 179 3.54 7.81 3.29
N HIS A 180 3.49 7.39 4.56
CA HIS A 180 2.38 7.64 5.47
C HIS A 180 1.02 7.10 4.99
N LEU A 181 1.00 6.18 4.02
CA LEU A 181 -0.23 5.67 3.39
C LEU A 181 -1.10 6.77 2.81
N LYS A 182 -0.45 7.80 2.26
CA LYS A 182 -1.08 8.92 1.56
C LYS A 182 -0.79 8.82 0.05
N PRO A 183 -1.68 8.18 -0.72
CA PRO A 183 -1.52 8.09 -2.17
C PRO A 183 -1.49 9.47 -2.82
N GLY A 184 -0.79 9.61 -3.94
CA GLY A 184 -0.58 10.83 -4.72
C GLY A 184 -1.59 11.09 -5.81
N ARG A 185 -2.89 10.90 -5.51
CA ARG A 185 -4.01 11.11 -6.45
C ARG A 185 -3.74 10.38 -7.78
N ASN A 186 -4.03 11.00 -8.91
CA ASN A 186 -3.78 10.40 -10.23
C ASN A 186 -2.29 10.40 -10.61
N ALA A 187 -1.50 11.37 -10.12
CA ALA A 187 -0.11 11.56 -10.55
C ALA A 187 0.79 10.39 -10.16
N GLN A 188 0.61 9.82 -8.97
CA GLN A 188 1.32 8.61 -8.55
C GLN A 188 1.08 7.46 -9.54
N TYR A 189 -0.18 7.14 -9.83
CA TYR A 189 -0.53 5.97 -10.62
C TYR A 189 -0.23 6.13 -12.11
N GLU A 190 -0.21 7.38 -12.61
CA GLU A 190 0.32 7.70 -13.95
C GLU A 190 1.80 7.31 -14.05
N VAL A 191 2.62 7.73 -13.07
CA VAL A 191 4.03 7.33 -12.99
C VAL A 191 4.20 5.82 -12.83
N LEU A 192 3.41 5.17 -11.96
CA LEU A 192 3.52 3.73 -11.77
C LEU A 192 3.23 2.96 -13.07
N THR A 193 2.22 3.40 -13.82
CA THR A 193 1.84 2.80 -15.11
C THR A 193 2.92 3.03 -16.17
N ASP A 194 3.35 4.29 -16.36
CA ASP A 194 4.32 4.67 -17.40
C ASP A 194 5.69 4.01 -17.21
N TYR A 195 6.06 3.73 -15.96
CA TYR A 195 7.34 3.12 -15.60
C TYR A 195 7.25 1.63 -15.24
N GLY A 196 6.11 0.99 -15.47
CA GLY A 196 5.97 -0.46 -15.37
C GLY A 196 6.06 -1.02 -13.95
N PHE A 197 5.59 -0.28 -12.95
CA PHE A 197 5.30 -0.86 -11.64
C PHE A 197 4.03 -1.72 -11.74
N ALA A 198 4.11 -2.96 -11.26
CA ALA A 198 2.99 -3.89 -11.37
C ALA A 198 1.92 -3.62 -10.30
N TRP A 199 2.32 -3.12 -9.12
CA TRP A 199 1.38 -2.98 -8.03
C TRP A 199 1.70 -1.87 -7.01
N ASP A 200 0.65 -1.36 -6.39
CA ASP A 200 0.68 -0.37 -5.30
C ASP A 200 0.10 -0.96 -4.00
N SER A 201 0.61 -0.51 -2.86
CA SER A 201 0.06 -0.81 -1.54
C SER A 201 -0.10 0.42 -0.64
N SER A 202 -0.54 1.54 -1.22
CA SER A 202 -0.81 2.80 -0.53
C SER A 202 -2.25 2.94 -0.05
N LEU A 203 -3.21 2.27 -0.71
CA LEU A 203 -4.63 2.42 -0.40
C LEU A 203 -5.03 1.64 0.85
N SER A 204 -5.69 2.35 1.77
CA SER A 204 -6.24 1.79 3.00
C SER A 204 -7.74 1.58 2.86
N THR A 205 -8.22 0.39 3.27
CA THR A 205 -9.64 0.10 3.36
C THR A 205 -10.19 0.48 4.74
N PRO A 206 -11.44 0.97 4.84
CA PRO A 206 -12.11 1.08 6.14
C PRO A 206 -12.27 -0.32 6.79
N PRO A 207 -12.51 -0.39 8.11
CA PRO A 207 -12.81 -1.67 8.76
C PRO A 207 -14.15 -2.21 8.23
N LEU A 208 -14.07 -3.31 7.48
CA LEU A 208 -15.22 -4.00 6.89
C LEU A 208 -15.45 -5.34 7.57
N LYS A 209 -16.68 -5.86 7.50
CA LYS A 209 -17.00 -7.21 8.00
C LYS A 209 -16.30 -8.30 7.19
N VAL A 210 -16.23 -8.09 5.87
CA VAL A 210 -15.52 -8.94 4.92
C VAL A 210 -14.39 -8.09 4.35
N PRO A 211 -13.12 -8.54 4.41
CA PRO A 211 -12.02 -7.80 3.81
C PRO A 211 -12.19 -7.74 2.29
N VAL A 212 -11.58 -6.72 1.69
CA VAL A 212 -11.50 -6.58 0.23
C VAL A 212 -10.46 -7.59 -0.31
N TRP A 213 -10.51 -7.92 -1.59
CA TRP A 213 -9.47 -8.64 -2.33
C TRP A 213 -8.70 -7.66 -3.22
N PRO A 214 -7.42 -7.94 -3.55
CA PRO A 214 -6.65 -7.08 -4.44
C PRO A 214 -7.41 -6.87 -5.74
N TYR A 215 -7.36 -5.69 -6.32
CA TYR A 215 -8.09 -5.33 -7.54
C TYR A 215 -7.22 -4.47 -8.43
N THR A 216 -7.51 -4.45 -9.73
CA THR A 216 -6.81 -3.56 -10.67
C THR A 216 -7.52 -2.21 -10.79
N LEU A 217 -6.78 -1.17 -11.16
CA LEU A 217 -7.31 0.19 -11.30
C LEU A 217 -7.89 0.47 -12.69
N ASP A 218 -8.22 -0.56 -13.48
CA ASP A 218 -9.00 -0.44 -14.72
C ASP A 218 -10.38 0.19 -14.48
N HIS A 219 -10.93 -0.03 -13.28
CA HIS A 219 -12.22 0.48 -12.83
C HIS A 219 -12.09 1.23 -11.50
N ALA A 220 -13.16 1.92 -11.12
CA ALA A 220 -13.23 2.70 -9.89
C ALA A 220 -13.03 1.83 -8.64
N ILE A 221 -12.32 2.37 -7.67
CA ILE A 221 -12.04 1.76 -6.37
C ILE A 221 -13.35 1.28 -5.71
N PRO A 222 -13.45 0.01 -5.25
CA PRO A 222 -14.69 -0.59 -4.77
C PRO A 222 -15.02 -0.25 -3.30
N HIS A 223 -14.27 0.66 -2.67
CA HIS A 223 -14.44 1.06 -1.27
C HIS A 223 -14.26 2.57 -1.09
N GLU A 224 -14.59 3.05 0.11
CA GLU A 224 -14.38 4.45 0.46
C GLU A 224 -12.88 4.80 0.47
N CYS A 225 -12.53 5.96 -0.09
CA CYS A 225 -11.19 6.52 -0.03
C CYS A 225 -10.95 7.22 1.32
N ARG A 226 -10.38 6.50 2.29
CA ARG A 226 -10.13 7.04 3.63
C ARG A 226 -9.04 8.12 3.67
N SER A 227 -8.04 8.02 2.80
CA SER A 227 -6.93 8.99 2.75
C SER A 227 -7.31 10.34 2.12
N GLY A 228 -8.40 10.40 1.36
CA GLY A 228 -8.84 11.60 0.63
C GLY A 228 -8.00 11.94 -0.61
N THR A 229 -7.00 11.11 -0.93
CA THR A 229 -6.01 11.36 -1.99
C THR A 229 -5.88 10.18 -2.96
N CYS A 230 -6.89 9.32 -3.03
CA CYS A 230 -6.93 8.18 -3.94
C CYS A 230 -7.06 8.62 -5.42
N PRO A 231 -6.68 7.78 -6.38
CA PRO A 231 -6.89 8.05 -7.80
C PRO A 231 -8.38 8.06 -8.15
N THR A 232 -8.75 8.87 -9.13
CA THR A 232 -10.11 8.98 -9.67
C THR A 232 -10.24 8.46 -11.10
N ARG A 233 -9.12 8.33 -11.80
CA ARG A 233 -9.03 7.84 -13.18
C ARG A 233 -8.71 6.35 -13.22
N ALA A 234 -8.89 5.77 -14.39
CA ALA A 234 -8.51 4.38 -14.65
C ALA A 234 -7.00 4.30 -14.97
N PHE A 235 -6.34 3.29 -14.39
CA PHE A 235 -4.93 2.94 -14.63
C PHE A 235 -4.84 1.44 -14.92
N PRO A 236 -5.18 1.02 -16.16
CA PRO A 236 -5.20 -0.39 -16.54
C PRO A 236 -3.89 -1.13 -16.25
N GLY A 237 -4.00 -2.33 -15.69
CA GLY A 237 -2.86 -3.20 -15.39
C GLY A 237 -2.07 -2.86 -14.12
N ASN A 238 -2.32 -1.72 -13.48
CA ASN A 238 -1.77 -1.45 -12.15
C ASN A 238 -2.64 -2.13 -11.08
N THR A 239 -2.05 -3.06 -10.33
CA THR A 239 -2.75 -3.85 -9.30
C THR A 239 -2.65 -3.18 -7.93
N GLN A 240 -3.77 -2.98 -7.26
CA GLN A 240 -3.80 -2.52 -5.88
C GLN A 240 -3.83 -3.70 -4.91
N PHE A 241 -2.79 -3.83 -4.09
CA PHE A 241 -2.88 -4.55 -2.82
C PHE A 241 -3.26 -3.53 -1.73
N PHE A 242 -4.26 -3.82 -0.92
CA PHE A 242 -4.69 -2.90 0.14
C PHE A 242 -4.14 -3.37 1.49
N ILE A 243 -3.93 -2.41 2.38
CA ILE A 243 -3.62 -2.73 3.78
C ILE A 243 -4.93 -2.85 4.54
N CYS A 244 -5.28 -4.07 4.95
CA CYS A 244 -6.33 -4.28 5.92
C CYS A 244 -5.82 -3.86 7.31
N ILE A 245 -6.22 -2.68 7.78
CA ILE A 245 -5.80 -2.13 9.09
C ILE A 245 -6.24 -3.03 10.27
N TYR A 246 -7.18 -3.95 10.05
CA TYR A 246 -7.61 -4.93 11.04
C TYR A 246 -7.71 -6.33 10.42
N ILE A 247 -6.64 -7.13 10.53
CA ILE A 247 -6.74 -8.58 10.34
C ILE A 247 -7.20 -9.16 11.67
N ARG A 248 -8.47 -9.58 11.75
CA ARG A 248 -8.95 -10.40 12.87
C ARG A 248 -8.48 -11.83 12.61
N ILE A 249 -7.32 -12.19 13.17
CA ILE A 249 -6.86 -13.57 13.19
C ILE A 249 -7.83 -14.33 14.11
N PHE A 250 -8.55 -15.31 13.56
CA PHE A 250 -9.41 -16.22 14.31
C PHE A 250 -8.59 -17.35 14.95
#